data_AF-A0A0A0LK65-F1
#
_entry.id   AF-A0A0A0LK65-F1
#
_cell.length_a   1.000
_cell.length_b   1.000
_cell.length_c   1.000
_cell.angle_alpha   90.00
_cell.angle_beta   90.00
_cell.angle_gamma   90.00
#
_symmetry.space_group_name_H-M   'P 1'
#
loop_
_entity.id
_entity.type
_entity.pdbx_description
1 polymer ?
#
loop_
_entity_poly.entity_id
_entity_poly.type
_entity_poly.pdbx_seq_one_letter_code
_entity_poly.pdbx_strand_id
1 'polypeptide(L)'
;MSAKRNSWSETAPLLGQQHRFQSLPARLPSSNIGMASPTDSVPPPRPVFLGVDVGTGSARAGIFDETGKLLGSSSSPIQIWKDGNCIEQSSTDIWHAVCAAVKSACSKANVSGEEVKGLGFTATCSLVAVDADGSPVTVSWSGDSRRNVIVWMDHRAVEQAERINSFNSPVLQYCGGSLSPEMQPPKLLWVKENLPDTWSMVFRWMDLSDWLSYRATGDDTRSLCTTVCKWTYLGHAHMSQYNEKDSRNMEACGWDDDFWEEIGLRDLIDGHHAKIGRSVAFPGHPLGSGLTPVAAKELGLVAGIPVGVSLIDAHAGGVGVLESVPVQDSDSEGFNKEMILNRMALVCGTSTCHMAVSRDKLFIPGVWGPFWSAMVPEYWLTEGGQSATGALLDHIIQNHVASPHLANRAASQKISVFDILNKLLENLVVDLKSPFLAALTEDIHILPDFHGNRSPISDPKAKGVIYGLTLDTSEQQLSILYLATVQAIAYGTRHIVEHCNSHGHKINTLLACGGLAKNSLFIQEHADIIGCPIILPRESESVLLGAAILGAVAARKYSTLQDAMKALNSAGQVIYPSTDPKVKLYHDAKYQIFRELYEQQLSHRSIMARALS
;
A
#
# COMPACT_ATOMS: atom_id res chain seq x y z
N MET A 1 17.51 41.27 -45.39
CA MET A 1 17.22 42.66 -44.99
C MET A 1 16.66 42.59 -43.56
N SER A 2 17.47 42.67 -42.49
CA SER A 2 18.19 43.85 -41.95
C SER A 2 17.20 44.95 -41.53
N ALA A 3 17.19 45.56 -40.34
CA ALA A 3 17.99 45.42 -39.11
C ALA A 3 17.44 46.39 -38.03
N LYS A 4 17.78 46.09 -36.77
CA LYS A 4 18.25 46.98 -35.68
C LYS A 4 17.36 48.13 -35.16
N ARG A 5 17.21 48.15 -33.83
CA ARG A 5 17.51 49.32 -32.98
C ARG A 5 18.25 48.89 -31.71
N ASN A 6 19.43 49.48 -31.51
CA ASN A 6 20.23 49.57 -30.29
C ASN A 6 20.59 51.06 -30.15
N SER A 7 20.53 51.64 -28.94
CA SER A 7 21.61 52.43 -28.31
C SER A 7 21.17 53.15 -27.03
N TRP A 8 21.75 52.85 -25.84
CA TRP A 8 22.95 53.48 -25.20
C TRP A 8 22.73 54.98 -24.87
N SER A 9 23.16 55.63 -23.78
CA SER A 9 23.72 55.31 -22.45
C SER A 9 24.06 56.68 -21.75
N GLU A 10 24.24 56.66 -20.43
CA GLU A 10 25.09 57.56 -19.59
C GLU A 10 24.76 59.06 -19.37
N THR A 11 24.67 59.49 -18.10
CA THR A 11 25.73 60.23 -17.34
C THR A 11 25.19 60.88 -16.04
N ALA A 12 25.93 60.72 -14.93
CA ALA A 12 25.87 61.54 -13.69
C ALA A 12 26.76 62.81 -13.85
N PRO A 13 26.91 63.81 -12.93
CA PRO A 13 27.34 63.65 -11.51
C PRO A 13 26.99 64.81 -10.50
N LEU A 14 27.64 64.78 -9.30
CA LEU A 14 28.02 65.86 -8.33
C LEU A 14 27.07 66.14 -7.14
N LEU A 15 27.44 65.80 -5.88
CA LEU A 15 28.41 66.37 -4.90
C LEU A 15 27.85 67.53 -4.03
N GLY A 16 27.93 67.37 -2.70
CA GLY A 16 27.73 68.44 -1.71
C GLY A 16 27.88 67.95 -0.25
N GLN A 17 29.02 68.30 0.38
CA GLN A 17 29.38 67.99 1.77
C GLN A 17 29.02 69.13 2.76
N GLN A 18 29.00 68.78 4.06
CA GLN A 18 29.51 69.51 5.26
C GLN A 18 28.55 69.83 6.43
N HIS A 19 28.65 68.96 7.45
CA HIS A 19 28.91 69.18 8.90
C HIS A 19 28.27 70.32 9.72
N ARG A 20 27.72 69.92 10.90
CA ARG A 20 28.11 70.48 12.22
C ARG A 20 27.87 69.49 13.37
N PHE A 21 28.86 69.41 14.27
CA PHE A 21 28.97 68.57 15.47
C PHE A 21 28.39 69.25 16.72
N GLN A 22 27.91 68.44 17.68
CA GLN A 22 27.97 68.75 19.12
C GLN A 22 28.50 67.51 19.89
N SER A 23 29.36 67.79 20.86
CA SER A 23 30.25 66.90 21.63
C SER A 23 29.66 66.45 22.97
N LEU A 24 30.14 65.31 23.52
CA LEU A 24 30.63 65.10 24.91
C LEU A 24 31.04 63.60 25.10
N PRO A 25 31.88 63.22 26.10
CA PRO A 25 32.99 62.28 25.88
C PRO A 25 33.08 61.04 26.82
N ALA A 26 34.01 60.15 26.45
CA ALA A 26 35.03 59.46 27.28
C ALA A 26 34.88 57.95 27.67
N ARG A 27 35.90 57.18 27.21
CA ARG A 27 36.56 55.95 27.74
C ARG A 27 35.78 54.62 27.66
N LEU A 28 36.30 53.43 27.30
CA LEU A 28 37.56 52.71 26.89
C LEU A 28 37.09 51.22 26.67
N PRO A 29 37.88 50.19 26.25
CA PRO A 29 39.10 50.06 25.45
C PRO A 29 39.06 48.98 24.30
N SER A 30 40.07 49.03 23.42
CA SER A 30 40.71 47.95 22.62
C SER A 30 39.88 46.82 21.98
N SER A 31 39.73 46.91 20.66
CA SER A 31 39.27 45.84 19.75
C SER A 31 40.39 44.87 19.37
N ASN A 32 40.26 43.59 19.74
CA ASN A 32 40.94 42.49 19.05
C ASN A 32 40.09 42.09 17.84
N ILE A 33 40.57 42.41 16.63
CA ILE A 33 39.98 41.97 15.36
C ILE A 33 40.53 40.57 15.08
N GLY A 34 39.77 39.54 15.45
CA GLY A 34 39.97 38.18 14.96
C GLY A 34 39.35 38.05 13.57
N MET A 35 40.17 37.74 12.57
CA MET A 35 39.70 37.36 11.23
C MET A 35 38.92 36.05 11.33
N ALA A 36 37.59 36.11 11.17
CA ALA A 36 36.78 34.92 10.95
C ALA A 36 36.90 34.51 9.47
N SER A 37 37.55 33.37 9.22
CA SER A 37 37.47 32.66 7.95
C SER A 37 36.05 32.08 7.78
N PRO A 38 35.37 32.25 6.63
CA PRO A 38 34.16 31.50 6.35
C PRO A 38 34.58 30.08 5.95
N THR A 39 34.77 29.21 6.93
CA THR A 39 34.56 27.78 6.68
C THR A 39 33.06 27.58 6.71
N ASP A 40 32.42 27.58 5.55
CA ASP A 40 31.12 26.91 5.39
C ASP A 40 31.36 25.45 5.76
N SER A 41 31.20 25.13 7.04
CA SER A 41 31.16 23.75 7.51
C SER A 41 29.90 23.16 6.90
N VAL A 42 30.07 22.43 5.79
CA VAL A 42 29.04 21.54 5.26
C VAL A 42 28.55 20.71 6.45
N PRO A 43 27.26 20.84 6.85
CA PRO A 43 26.75 20.05 7.95
C PRO A 43 27.03 18.57 7.65
N PRO A 44 27.39 17.76 8.67
CA PRO A 44 27.70 16.36 8.44
C PRO A 44 26.55 15.69 7.67
N PRO A 45 26.85 14.82 6.69
CA PRO A 45 25.84 14.20 5.85
C PRO A 45 24.78 13.54 6.73
N ARG A 46 23.52 13.96 6.57
CA ARG A 46 22.42 13.47 7.40
C ARG A 46 22.06 12.07 6.87
N PRO A 47 22.13 11.01 7.67
CA PRO A 47 21.76 9.69 7.19
C PRO A 47 20.26 9.67 6.87
N VAL A 48 19.93 9.21 5.66
CA VAL A 48 18.55 9.09 5.19
C VAL A 48 18.28 7.70 4.64
N PHE A 49 16.99 7.33 4.61
CA PHE A 49 16.51 6.05 4.11
C PHE A 49 15.60 6.27 2.90
N LEU A 50 15.77 5.43 1.88
CA LEU A 50 15.00 5.49 0.65
C LEU A 50 13.97 4.36 0.63
N GLY A 51 12.70 4.73 0.47
CA GLY A 51 11.62 3.79 0.16
C GLY A 51 11.22 3.91 -1.30
N VAL A 52 11.05 2.76 -1.97
CA VAL A 52 10.52 2.67 -3.34
C VAL A 52 9.26 1.80 -3.32
N ASP A 53 8.20 2.30 -3.94
CA ASP A 53 6.91 1.61 -4.07
C ASP A 53 6.48 1.56 -5.54
N VAL A 54 6.20 0.36 -6.05
CA VAL A 54 5.66 0.16 -7.40
C VAL A 54 4.20 -0.27 -7.31
N GLY A 55 3.32 0.72 -7.42
CA GLY A 55 1.88 0.52 -7.50
C GLY A 55 1.42 0.09 -8.89
N THR A 56 0.10 0.10 -9.12
CA THR A 56 -0.47 -0.34 -10.42
C THR A 56 -0.20 0.64 -11.57
N GLY A 57 -0.20 1.95 -11.29
CA GLY A 57 -0.10 2.99 -12.33
C GLY A 57 1.20 3.80 -12.31
N SER A 58 2.03 3.67 -11.28
CA SER A 58 3.29 4.41 -11.17
C SER A 58 4.27 3.75 -10.21
N ALA A 59 5.55 4.02 -10.44
CA ALA A 59 6.61 3.82 -9.48
C ALA A 59 6.83 5.11 -8.68
N ARG A 60 6.98 5.01 -7.37
CA ARG A 60 7.17 6.11 -6.43
C ARG A 60 8.43 5.91 -5.61
N ALA A 61 9.06 7.01 -5.23
CA ALA A 61 10.22 7.02 -4.35
C ALA A 61 10.07 8.12 -3.29
N GLY A 62 10.51 7.84 -2.06
CA GLY A 62 10.48 8.77 -0.94
C GLY A 62 11.76 8.69 -0.11
N ILE A 63 12.32 9.86 0.23
CA ILE A 63 13.49 10.01 1.09
C ILE A 63 13.03 10.41 2.49
N PHE A 64 13.44 9.66 3.50
CA PHE A 64 13.06 9.87 4.89
C PHE A 64 14.28 10.10 5.77
N ASP A 65 14.15 10.98 6.75
CA ASP A 65 15.17 11.14 7.79
C ASP A 65 15.06 10.09 8.91
N GLU A 66 16.00 10.13 9.87
CA GLU A 66 16.04 9.20 11.01
C GLU A 66 14.84 9.27 11.96
N THR A 67 13.95 10.26 11.80
CA THR A 67 12.70 10.37 12.57
C THR A 67 11.49 9.89 11.77
N GLY A 68 11.73 9.34 10.57
CA GLY A 68 10.71 8.93 9.63
C GLY A 68 10.00 10.09 8.96
N LYS A 69 10.55 11.31 8.97
CA LYS A 69 9.94 12.45 8.28
C LYS A 69 10.29 12.44 6.79
N LEU A 70 9.28 12.63 5.94
CA LEU A 70 9.49 12.72 4.49
C LEU A 70 10.23 14.03 4.13
N LEU A 71 11.37 13.90 3.45
CA LEU A 71 12.18 15.02 2.96
C LEU A 71 11.89 15.35 1.49
N GLY A 72 11.55 14.35 0.69
CA GLY A 72 11.19 14.54 -0.71
C GLY A 72 10.66 13.26 -1.32
N SER A 73 9.67 13.39 -2.21
CA SER A 73 9.08 12.27 -2.94
C SER A 73 8.84 12.60 -4.41
N SER A 74 8.82 11.56 -5.23
CA SER A 74 8.46 11.68 -6.64
C SER A 74 7.77 10.42 -7.15
N SER A 75 7.12 10.55 -8.29
CA SER A 75 6.45 9.44 -8.97
C SER A 75 6.74 9.49 -10.47
N SER A 76 6.75 8.32 -11.10
CA SER A 76 6.91 8.16 -12.54
C SER A 76 5.89 7.13 -13.03
N PRO A 77 5.09 7.44 -14.08
CA PRO A 77 4.08 6.52 -14.58
C PRO A 77 4.73 5.25 -15.15
N ILE A 78 4.00 4.13 -15.07
CA ILE A 78 4.39 2.86 -15.69
C ILE A 78 3.36 2.46 -16.74
N GLN A 79 3.83 1.82 -17.80
CA GLN A 79 3.00 1.35 -18.90
C GLN A 79 2.18 0.12 -18.48
N ILE A 80 0.88 0.15 -18.77
CA ILE A 80 -0.04 -0.99 -18.57
C ILE A 80 -0.75 -1.32 -19.88
N TRP A 81 -0.82 -2.62 -20.20
CA TRP A 81 -1.63 -3.14 -21.30
C TRP A 81 -2.83 -3.90 -20.72
N LYS A 82 -4.02 -3.64 -21.27
CA LYS A 82 -5.27 -4.28 -20.84
C LYS A 82 -5.98 -4.84 -22.06
N ASP A 83 -6.25 -6.14 -22.06
CA ASP A 83 -7.00 -6.86 -23.09
C ASP A 83 -7.92 -7.88 -22.42
N GLY A 84 -9.20 -7.52 -22.27
CA GLY A 84 -10.15 -8.31 -21.47
C GLY A 84 -9.65 -8.54 -20.05
N ASN A 85 -9.51 -9.81 -19.67
CA ASN A 85 -9.00 -10.23 -18.36
C ASN A 85 -7.46 -10.29 -18.29
N CYS A 86 -6.77 -10.08 -19.41
CA CYS A 86 -5.30 -10.07 -19.48
C CYS A 86 -4.77 -8.64 -19.23
N ILE A 87 -4.01 -8.47 -18.15
CA ILE A 87 -3.44 -7.20 -17.71
C ILE A 87 -1.95 -7.40 -17.48
N GLU A 88 -1.15 -6.64 -18.23
CA GLU A 88 0.30 -6.86 -18.31
C GLU A 88 1.10 -5.58 -18.17
N GLN A 89 2.34 -5.73 -17.72
CA GLN A 89 3.33 -4.67 -17.55
C GLN A 89 4.70 -5.12 -18.08
N SER A 90 5.66 -4.20 -18.03
CA SER A 90 7.06 -4.45 -18.41
C SER A 90 7.97 -4.20 -17.23
N SER A 91 8.77 -5.20 -16.85
CA SER A 91 9.73 -5.05 -15.75
C SER A 91 10.82 -4.02 -16.11
N THR A 92 11.24 -3.94 -17.38
CA THR A 92 12.17 -2.91 -17.88
C THR A 92 11.60 -1.50 -17.74
N ASP A 93 10.36 -1.28 -18.15
CA ASP A 93 9.68 0.02 -18.00
C ASP A 93 9.55 0.42 -16.53
N ILE A 94 9.13 -0.53 -15.68
CA ILE A 94 9.04 -0.34 -14.23
C ILE A 94 10.39 0.09 -13.64
N TRP A 95 11.49 -0.58 -14.00
CA TRP A 95 12.81 -0.21 -13.50
C TRP A 95 13.24 1.19 -13.94
N HIS A 96 12.98 1.56 -15.19
CA HIS A 96 13.24 2.93 -15.65
C HIS A 96 12.42 3.97 -14.88
N ALA A 97 11.15 3.69 -14.62
CA ALA A 97 10.29 4.56 -13.83
C ALA A 97 10.78 4.68 -12.37
N VAL A 98 11.23 3.57 -11.76
CA VAL A 98 11.89 3.56 -10.45
C VAL A 98 13.13 4.46 -10.45
N CYS A 99 14.03 4.31 -11.43
CA CYS A 99 15.23 5.14 -11.53
C CYS A 99 14.89 6.63 -11.68
N ALA A 100 13.87 6.97 -12.48
CA ALA A 100 13.41 8.34 -12.64
C ALA A 100 12.83 8.91 -11.33
N ALA A 101 11.99 8.13 -10.64
CA ALA A 101 11.38 8.52 -9.38
C ALA A 101 12.44 8.74 -8.28
N VAL A 102 13.42 7.83 -8.15
CA VAL A 102 14.50 7.92 -7.16
C VAL A 102 15.35 9.17 -7.37
N LYS A 103 15.86 9.40 -8.59
CA LYS A 103 16.66 10.60 -8.91
C LYS A 103 15.90 11.88 -8.61
N SER A 104 14.61 11.92 -8.96
CA SER A 104 13.76 13.07 -8.71
C SER A 104 13.47 13.28 -7.22
N ALA A 105 13.27 12.20 -6.44
CA ALA A 105 13.06 12.27 -5.00
C ALA A 105 14.33 12.78 -4.28
N CYS A 106 15.52 12.26 -4.62
CA CYS A 106 16.80 12.76 -4.10
C CYS A 106 17.00 14.25 -4.40
N SER A 107 16.73 14.68 -5.65
CA SER A 107 16.83 16.09 -6.04
C SER A 107 15.87 16.99 -5.26
N LYS A 108 14.62 16.57 -5.06
CA LYS A 108 13.62 17.32 -4.27
C LYS A 108 13.97 17.37 -2.78
N ALA A 109 14.58 16.32 -2.25
CA ALA A 109 15.06 16.25 -0.87
C ALA A 109 16.37 17.02 -0.66
N ASN A 110 17.04 17.48 -1.73
CA ASN A 110 18.40 18.03 -1.70
C ASN A 110 19.40 17.08 -1.00
N VAL A 111 19.30 15.79 -1.35
CA VAL A 111 20.09 14.70 -0.78
C VAL A 111 20.99 14.11 -1.86
N SER A 112 22.27 13.97 -1.56
CA SER A 112 23.23 13.26 -2.40
C SER A 112 23.10 11.74 -2.22
N GLY A 113 23.52 10.96 -3.23
CA GLY A 113 23.47 9.50 -3.15
C GLY A 113 24.30 8.90 -1.99
N GLU A 114 25.31 9.62 -1.49
CA GLU A 114 26.17 9.20 -0.38
C GLU A 114 25.48 9.28 1.00
N GLU A 115 24.44 10.12 1.10
CA GLU A 115 23.66 10.30 2.33
C GLU A 115 22.64 9.17 2.53
N VAL A 116 22.26 8.46 1.47
CA VAL A 116 21.35 7.32 1.53
C VAL A 116 22.07 6.13 2.17
N LYS A 117 21.60 5.70 3.35
CA LYS A 117 22.22 4.61 4.12
C LYS A 117 21.53 3.27 3.98
N GLY A 118 20.31 3.25 3.46
CA GLY A 118 19.57 2.03 3.21
C GLY A 118 18.40 2.26 2.27
N LEU A 119 18.04 1.21 1.54
CA LEU A 119 16.98 1.18 0.54
C LEU A 119 16.06 -0.02 0.78
N GLY A 120 14.75 0.19 0.65
CA GLY A 120 13.78 -0.91 0.58
C GLY A 120 12.86 -0.76 -0.61
N PHE A 121 12.43 -1.90 -1.14
CA PHE A 121 11.47 -1.99 -2.24
C PHE A 121 10.17 -2.61 -1.76
N THR A 122 9.08 -2.08 -2.31
CA THR A 122 7.76 -2.68 -2.21
C THR A 122 7.02 -2.54 -3.54
N ALA A 123 6.09 -3.44 -3.82
CA ALA A 123 5.33 -3.44 -5.06
C ALA A 123 4.01 -4.19 -4.92
N THR A 124 3.13 -4.02 -5.91
CA THR A 124 2.00 -4.94 -6.11
C THR A 124 2.48 -6.39 -6.24
N CYS A 125 1.66 -7.36 -5.85
CA CYS A 125 1.94 -8.80 -5.97
C CYS A 125 1.80 -9.33 -7.41
N SER A 126 2.46 -8.67 -8.36
CA SER A 126 2.48 -9.04 -9.77
C SER A 126 3.56 -10.09 -10.06
N LEU A 127 3.36 -10.94 -11.07
CA LEU A 127 4.27 -12.04 -11.42
C LEU A 127 5.22 -11.63 -12.54
N VAL A 128 6.53 -11.70 -12.29
CA VAL A 128 7.59 -11.38 -13.26
C VAL A 128 8.25 -12.63 -13.80
N ALA A 129 8.41 -12.68 -15.13
CA ALA A 129 9.08 -13.75 -15.86
C ALA A 129 10.43 -13.27 -16.42
N VAL A 130 11.52 -13.94 -16.05
CA VAL A 130 12.87 -13.66 -16.60
C VAL A 130 13.66 -14.94 -16.90
N ASP A 131 14.62 -14.82 -17.81
CA ASP A 131 15.53 -15.91 -18.16
C ASP A 131 16.74 -15.99 -17.20
N ALA A 132 17.74 -16.78 -17.58
CA ALA A 132 18.92 -17.04 -16.76
C ALA A 132 19.79 -15.79 -16.52
N ASP A 133 19.88 -14.89 -17.50
CA ASP A 133 20.66 -13.65 -17.43
C ASP A 133 19.85 -12.47 -16.86
N GLY A 134 18.54 -12.68 -16.64
CA GLY A 134 17.62 -11.70 -16.09
C GLY A 134 16.85 -10.94 -17.18
N SER A 135 16.99 -11.32 -18.45
CA SER A 135 16.25 -10.73 -19.55
C SER A 135 14.74 -11.06 -19.48
N PRO A 136 13.86 -10.12 -19.87
CA PRO A 136 12.42 -10.33 -19.92
C PRO A 136 12.00 -11.51 -20.81
N VAL A 137 11.16 -12.40 -20.29
CA VAL A 137 10.50 -13.46 -21.09
C VAL A 137 9.02 -13.15 -21.19
N THR A 138 8.46 -13.15 -22.41
CA THR A 138 7.07 -12.73 -22.63
C THR A 138 6.07 -13.61 -21.89
N VAL A 139 5.06 -13.00 -21.28
CA VAL A 139 3.86 -13.67 -20.72
C VAL A 139 2.59 -13.30 -21.51
N SER A 140 2.79 -12.73 -22.70
CA SER A 140 1.75 -12.21 -23.58
C SER A 140 1.56 -13.11 -24.81
N TRP A 141 0.32 -13.28 -25.24
CA TRP A 141 -0.01 -13.87 -26.54
C TRP A 141 0.60 -13.10 -27.73
N SER A 142 0.93 -11.82 -27.54
CA SER A 142 1.56 -11.02 -28.59
C SER A 142 3.00 -11.42 -28.88
N GLY A 143 3.63 -12.23 -28.03
CA GLY A 143 5.05 -12.58 -28.13
C GLY A 143 6.01 -11.42 -27.86
N ASP A 144 5.51 -10.27 -27.40
CA ASP A 144 6.34 -9.10 -27.09
C ASP A 144 7.08 -9.36 -25.78
N SER A 145 8.41 -9.54 -25.85
CA SER A 145 9.26 -9.82 -24.69
C SER A 145 9.21 -8.72 -23.63
N ARG A 146 8.84 -7.49 -23.99
CA ARG A 146 8.65 -6.41 -23.01
C ARG A 146 7.48 -6.66 -22.09
N ARG A 147 6.47 -7.42 -22.50
CA ARG A 147 5.29 -7.77 -21.72
C ARG A 147 5.57 -9.05 -20.93
N ASN A 148 6.38 -8.92 -19.87
CA ASN A 148 6.88 -10.04 -19.05
C ASN A 148 6.35 -10.04 -17.61
N VAL A 149 5.36 -9.20 -17.32
CA VAL A 149 4.73 -9.11 -15.99
C VAL A 149 3.23 -9.36 -16.12
N ILE A 150 2.71 -10.39 -15.43
CA ILE A 150 1.27 -10.58 -15.23
C ILE A 150 0.86 -9.77 -14.00
N VAL A 151 0.04 -8.75 -14.18
CA VAL A 151 -0.32 -7.80 -13.11
C VAL A 151 -1.19 -8.49 -12.05
N TRP A 152 -1.12 -8.03 -10.80
CA TRP A 152 -1.90 -8.60 -9.68
C TRP A 152 -3.38 -8.80 -10.02
N MET A 153 -4.04 -7.77 -10.60
CA MET A 153 -5.46 -7.75 -10.95
C MET A 153 -5.83 -8.51 -12.24
N ASP A 154 -4.89 -9.22 -12.85
CA ASP A 154 -5.15 -10.08 -14.01
C ASP A 154 -5.98 -11.30 -13.61
N HIS A 155 -7.08 -11.56 -14.34
CA HIS A 155 -8.02 -12.66 -14.08
C HIS A 155 -8.00 -13.71 -15.20
N ARG A 156 -6.92 -13.84 -15.98
CA ARG A 156 -6.81 -14.87 -17.03
C ARG A 156 -6.86 -16.29 -16.49
N ALA A 157 -6.48 -16.48 -15.22
CA ALA A 157 -6.30 -17.77 -14.58
C ALA A 157 -7.49 -18.25 -13.72
N VAL A 158 -8.72 -17.78 -14.01
CA VAL A 158 -9.93 -18.17 -13.27
C VAL A 158 -10.17 -19.69 -13.33
N GLU A 159 -10.09 -20.28 -14.51
CA GLU A 159 -10.31 -21.74 -14.68
C GLU A 159 -9.27 -22.57 -13.91
N GLN A 160 -8.00 -22.13 -13.92
CA GLN A 160 -6.92 -22.75 -13.17
C GLN A 160 -7.16 -22.64 -11.66
N ALA A 161 -7.60 -21.48 -11.17
CA ALA A 161 -7.92 -21.29 -9.75
C ALA A 161 -9.07 -22.20 -9.31
N GLU A 162 -10.16 -22.27 -10.09
CA GLU A 162 -11.30 -23.17 -9.81
C GLU A 162 -10.86 -24.64 -9.76
N ARG A 163 -10.03 -25.08 -10.72
CA ARG A 163 -9.48 -26.43 -10.73
C ARG A 163 -8.58 -26.70 -9.53
N ILE A 164 -7.67 -25.79 -9.19
CA ILE A 164 -6.79 -25.94 -8.02
C ILE A 164 -7.63 -26.05 -6.73
N ASN A 165 -8.64 -25.21 -6.59
CA ASN A 165 -9.53 -25.21 -5.42
C ASN A 165 -10.31 -26.53 -5.28
N SER A 166 -10.57 -27.24 -6.39
CA SER A 166 -11.28 -28.54 -6.35
C SER A 166 -10.50 -29.67 -5.67
N PHE A 167 -9.17 -29.55 -5.57
CA PHE A 167 -8.32 -30.53 -4.88
C PHE A 167 -8.47 -30.50 -3.36
N ASN A 168 -8.95 -29.39 -2.79
CA ASN A 168 -9.11 -29.22 -1.33
C ASN A 168 -7.81 -29.49 -0.54
N SER A 169 -6.65 -29.14 -1.10
CA SER A 169 -5.36 -29.33 -0.45
C SER A 169 -5.29 -28.59 0.90
N PRO A 170 -4.62 -29.17 1.92
CA PRO A 170 -4.46 -28.52 3.22
C PRO A 170 -3.84 -27.13 3.16
N VAL A 171 -3.03 -26.79 2.15
CA VAL A 171 -2.42 -25.46 2.04
C VAL A 171 -3.46 -24.35 1.81
N LEU A 172 -4.61 -24.68 1.21
CA LEU A 172 -5.68 -23.73 0.90
C LEU A 172 -6.33 -23.12 2.16
N GLN A 173 -6.21 -23.78 3.31
CA GLN A 173 -6.70 -23.28 4.59
C GLN A 173 -6.04 -21.94 4.99
N TYR A 174 -4.79 -21.71 4.54
CA TYR A 174 -4.07 -20.46 4.77
C TYR A 174 -4.50 -19.33 3.82
N CYS A 175 -5.26 -19.65 2.77
CA CYS A 175 -5.82 -18.69 1.82
C CYS A 175 -7.30 -18.43 2.09
N GLY A 176 -7.77 -18.65 3.33
CA GLY A 176 -9.19 -18.50 3.69
C GLY A 176 -10.10 -19.59 3.08
N GLY A 177 -9.52 -20.69 2.60
CA GLY A 177 -10.22 -21.85 2.02
C GLY A 177 -10.16 -21.95 0.50
N SER A 178 -9.71 -20.92 -0.22
CA SER A 178 -9.57 -20.96 -1.68
C SER A 178 -8.50 -20.00 -2.20
N LEU A 179 -7.83 -20.35 -3.30
CA LEU A 179 -6.96 -19.45 -4.04
C LEU A 179 -7.75 -18.52 -4.94
N SER A 180 -7.36 -17.25 -4.94
CA SER A 180 -7.78 -16.26 -5.92
C SER A 180 -7.03 -16.48 -7.24
N PRO A 181 -7.64 -16.21 -8.41
CA PRO A 181 -6.92 -16.16 -9.69
C PRO A 181 -5.80 -15.11 -9.72
N GLU A 182 -5.81 -14.16 -8.78
CA GLU A 182 -4.79 -13.12 -8.64
C GLU A 182 -3.49 -13.64 -7.99
N MET A 183 -3.53 -14.81 -7.33
CA MET A 183 -2.35 -15.43 -6.72
C MET A 183 -1.48 -16.13 -7.76
N GLN A 184 -0.24 -16.47 -7.39
CA GLN A 184 0.75 -16.91 -8.37
C GLN A 184 0.55 -18.34 -8.91
N PRO A 185 0.15 -19.37 -8.11
CA PRO A 185 -0.01 -20.72 -8.64
C PRO A 185 -1.01 -20.84 -9.80
N PRO A 186 -2.22 -20.23 -9.75
CA PRO A 186 -3.10 -20.21 -10.92
C PRO A 186 -2.48 -19.55 -12.15
N LYS A 187 -1.76 -18.43 -11.99
CA LYS A 187 -1.09 -17.72 -13.10
C LYS A 187 0.02 -18.57 -13.73
N LEU A 188 0.82 -19.26 -12.91
CA LEU A 188 1.86 -20.16 -13.37
C LEU A 188 1.27 -21.34 -14.15
N LEU A 189 0.21 -21.95 -13.62
CA LEU A 189 -0.50 -23.04 -14.30
C LEU A 189 -1.09 -22.57 -15.63
N TRP A 190 -1.65 -21.36 -15.68
CA TRP A 190 -2.16 -20.77 -16.91
C TRP A 190 -1.04 -20.60 -17.94
N VAL A 191 0.12 -20.05 -17.56
CA VAL A 191 1.26 -19.89 -18.48
C VAL A 191 1.74 -21.24 -18.99
N LYS A 192 1.86 -22.25 -18.12
CA LYS A 192 2.30 -23.59 -18.51
C LYS A 192 1.40 -24.21 -19.58
N GLU A 193 0.09 -24.01 -19.46
CA GLU A 193 -0.90 -24.57 -20.38
C GLU A 193 -1.03 -23.78 -21.69
N ASN A 194 -0.89 -22.46 -21.61
CA ASN A 194 -1.22 -21.56 -22.72
C ASN A 194 0.01 -21.03 -23.48
N LEU A 195 1.16 -20.95 -22.81
CA LEU A 195 2.41 -20.42 -23.34
C LEU A 195 3.57 -21.40 -23.06
N PRO A 196 3.57 -22.61 -23.62
CA PRO A 196 4.57 -23.64 -23.34
C PRO A 196 6.00 -23.21 -23.71
N ASP A 197 6.17 -22.43 -24.78
CA ASP A 197 7.46 -21.90 -25.19
C ASP A 197 8.01 -20.94 -24.12
N THR A 198 7.20 -19.99 -23.65
CA THR A 198 7.52 -19.12 -22.51
C THR A 198 7.91 -19.96 -21.30
N TRP A 199 7.08 -20.93 -20.94
CA TRP A 199 7.30 -21.77 -19.76
C TRP A 199 8.67 -22.48 -19.80
N SER A 200 9.08 -22.95 -20.98
CA SER A 200 10.38 -23.58 -21.18
C SER A 200 11.55 -22.60 -21.05
N MET A 201 11.37 -21.35 -21.51
CA MET A 201 12.39 -20.31 -21.51
C MET A 201 12.60 -19.67 -20.13
N VAL A 202 11.55 -19.57 -19.31
CA VAL A 202 11.64 -18.89 -18.02
C VAL A 202 12.57 -19.65 -17.08
N PHE A 203 13.58 -18.94 -16.57
CA PHE A 203 14.51 -19.44 -15.57
C PHE A 203 14.11 -19.02 -14.16
N ARG A 204 13.47 -17.85 -14.00
CA ARG A 204 12.92 -17.40 -12.71
C ARG A 204 11.54 -16.79 -12.85
N TRP A 205 10.67 -17.23 -11.96
CA TRP A 205 9.40 -16.63 -11.62
C TRP A 205 9.57 -15.89 -10.29
N MET A 206 9.19 -14.61 -10.27
CA MET A 206 9.39 -13.77 -9.09
C MET A 206 8.15 -12.93 -8.85
N ASP A 207 7.85 -12.67 -7.59
CA ASP A 207 6.93 -11.57 -7.25
C ASP A 207 7.64 -10.25 -7.57
N LEU A 208 6.89 -9.23 -7.97
CA LEU A 208 7.46 -7.97 -8.48
C LEU A 208 8.37 -7.29 -7.46
N SER A 209 8.03 -7.33 -6.17
CA SER A 209 8.86 -6.73 -5.13
C SER A 209 10.19 -7.47 -4.96
N ASP A 210 10.19 -8.80 -5.09
CA ASP A 210 11.42 -9.60 -5.07
C ASP A 210 12.26 -9.37 -6.32
N TRP A 211 11.62 -9.24 -7.50
CA TRP A 211 12.33 -8.88 -8.74
C TRP A 211 13.05 -7.54 -8.64
N LEU A 212 12.45 -6.53 -8.00
CA LEU A 212 13.09 -5.23 -7.78
C LEU A 212 14.34 -5.38 -6.90
N SER A 213 14.24 -6.11 -5.80
CA SER A 213 15.37 -6.38 -4.91
C SER A 213 16.47 -7.19 -5.60
N TYR A 214 16.11 -8.20 -6.39
CA TYR A 214 17.05 -8.97 -7.21
C TYR A 214 17.73 -8.09 -8.27
N ARG A 215 16.97 -7.27 -9.01
CA ARG A 215 17.51 -6.36 -10.02
C ARG A 215 18.47 -5.32 -9.44
N ALA A 216 18.27 -4.97 -8.17
CA ALA A 216 19.11 -4.03 -7.43
C ALA A 216 20.40 -4.67 -6.90
N THR A 217 20.36 -5.94 -6.48
CA THR A 217 21.43 -6.58 -5.67
C THR A 217 22.11 -7.79 -6.31
N GLY A 218 21.44 -8.46 -7.25
CA GLY A 218 21.82 -9.77 -7.79
C GLY A 218 21.56 -10.94 -6.83
N ASP A 219 21.02 -10.70 -5.62
CA ASP A 219 20.67 -11.73 -4.65
C ASP A 219 19.30 -12.33 -4.96
N ASP A 220 19.25 -13.65 -5.11
CA ASP A 220 18.05 -14.42 -5.50
C ASP A 220 17.18 -14.84 -4.29
N THR A 221 17.43 -14.29 -3.10
CA THR A 221 16.63 -14.52 -1.90
C THR A 221 15.24 -13.88 -2.03
N ARG A 222 14.20 -14.63 -1.67
CA ARG A 222 12.79 -14.20 -1.72
C ARG A 222 12.32 -13.65 -0.38
N SER A 223 11.31 -12.78 -0.42
CA SER A 223 10.65 -12.33 0.79
C SER A 223 9.74 -13.43 1.37
N LEU A 224 9.76 -13.58 2.70
CA LEU A 224 8.71 -14.34 3.39
C LEU A 224 7.32 -13.73 3.16
N CYS A 225 7.22 -12.42 2.94
CA CYS A 225 5.94 -11.76 2.66
C CYS A 225 5.32 -12.28 1.36
N THR A 226 6.05 -12.19 0.25
CA THR A 226 5.55 -12.56 -1.07
C THR A 226 5.21 -14.04 -1.11
N THR A 227 6.17 -14.88 -0.74
CA THR A 227 6.06 -16.34 -0.81
C THR A 227 4.89 -16.87 0.02
N VAL A 228 4.79 -16.45 1.29
CA VAL A 228 3.73 -16.96 2.18
C VAL A 228 2.34 -16.46 1.74
N CYS A 229 2.23 -15.19 1.34
CA CYS A 229 0.92 -14.60 1.06
C CYS A 229 0.36 -14.96 -0.32
N LYS A 230 1.21 -15.27 -1.31
CA LYS A 230 0.79 -15.37 -2.73
C LYS A 230 1.32 -16.61 -3.47
N TRP A 231 2.24 -17.37 -2.85
CA TRP A 231 2.85 -18.58 -3.43
C TRP A 231 2.59 -19.83 -2.61
N THR A 232 1.64 -19.82 -1.66
CA THR A 232 1.30 -20.99 -0.83
C THR A 232 2.48 -21.54 -0.01
N TYR A 233 3.51 -20.73 0.25
CA TYR A 233 4.66 -21.13 1.05
C TYR A 233 4.33 -21.17 2.55
N LEU A 234 4.73 -22.23 3.25
CA LEU A 234 4.48 -22.43 4.67
C LEU A 234 5.59 -21.80 5.52
N GLY A 235 5.55 -20.48 5.70
CA GLY A 235 6.60 -19.73 6.42
C GLY A 235 6.86 -20.20 7.86
N HIS A 236 5.89 -20.83 8.50
CA HIS A 236 6.02 -21.35 9.86
C HIS A 236 6.96 -22.57 9.98
N ALA A 237 7.42 -23.14 8.87
CA ALA A 237 8.54 -24.08 8.85
C ALA A 237 9.82 -23.51 9.50
N HIS A 238 9.93 -22.18 9.57
CA HIS A 238 11.08 -21.46 10.16
C HIS A 238 10.91 -21.11 11.65
N MET A 239 9.69 -21.24 12.20
CA MET A 239 9.30 -20.69 13.51
C MET A 239 10.19 -21.16 14.68
N SER A 240 10.67 -22.40 14.66
CA SER A 240 11.49 -22.96 15.75
C SER A 240 13.00 -22.85 15.51
N GLN A 241 13.42 -22.41 14.33
CA GLN A 241 14.81 -22.49 13.88
C GLN A 241 15.48 -21.12 13.74
N TYR A 242 14.69 -20.07 13.53
CA TYR A 242 15.19 -18.73 13.22
C TYR A 242 14.41 -17.66 13.99
N ASN A 243 15.13 -16.62 14.41
CA ASN A 243 14.58 -15.40 14.98
C ASN A 243 15.04 -14.20 14.14
N GLU A 244 14.37 -13.06 14.26
CA GLU A 244 14.68 -11.89 13.45
C GLU A 244 16.04 -11.27 13.79
N LYS A 245 16.45 -11.27 15.06
CA LYS A 245 17.72 -10.65 15.50
C LYS A 245 18.95 -11.33 14.91
N ASP A 246 18.83 -12.63 14.67
CA ASP A 246 19.82 -13.47 14.00
C ASP A 246 19.41 -13.77 12.54
N SER A 247 18.66 -12.84 11.93
CA SER A 247 18.15 -12.99 10.56
C SER A 247 19.30 -13.23 9.58
N ARG A 248 19.11 -14.27 8.77
CA ARG A 248 20.01 -14.76 7.73
C ARG A 248 19.17 -15.28 6.57
N ASN A 249 19.81 -15.46 5.42
CA ASN A 249 19.23 -16.25 4.35
C ASN A 249 18.89 -17.66 4.87
N MET A 250 17.63 -18.05 4.73
CA MET A 250 17.10 -19.35 5.17
C MET A 250 16.84 -20.21 3.96
N GLU A 251 17.20 -21.49 4.03
CA GLU A 251 16.82 -22.46 3.01
C GLU A 251 15.28 -22.53 2.91
N ALA A 252 14.73 -22.52 1.70
CA ALA A 252 13.29 -22.45 1.47
C ALA A 252 12.58 -23.80 1.72
N CYS A 253 12.56 -24.26 2.97
CA CYS A 253 11.98 -25.55 3.37
C CYS A 253 10.44 -25.56 3.57
N GLY A 254 9.76 -24.44 3.33
CA GLY A 254 8.30 -24.31 3.48
C GLY A 254 7.50 -24.57 2.20
N TRP A 255 8.13 -25.00 1.10
CA TRP A 255 7.40 -25.42 -0.10
C TRP A 255 6.71 -26.76 0.16
N ASP A 256 5.43 -26.86 -0.22
CA ASP A 256 4.65 -28.09 -0.14
C ASP A 256 4.72 -28.83 -1.48
N ASP A 257 5.70 -29.72 -1.62
CA ASP A 257 6.00 -30.42 -2.88
C ASP A 257 4.81 -31.27 -3.35
N ASP A 258 4.07 -31.90 -2.43
CA ASP A 258 2.89 -32.69 -2.76
C ASP A 258 1.81 -31.81 -3.40
N PHE A 259 1.58 -30.60 -2.86
CA PHE A 259 0.65 -29.64 -3.45
C PHE A 259 1.08 -29.18 -4.84
N TRP A 260 2.35 -28.83 -5.04
CA TRP A 260 2.84 -28.36 -6.35
C TRP A 260 2.81 -29.48 -7.41
N GLU A 261 3.04 -30.73 -7.01
CA GLU A 261 2.87 -31.89 -7.89
C GLU A 261 1.39 -32.13 -8.23
N GLU A 262 0.50 -32.08 -7.22
CA GLU A 262 -0.95 -32.28 -7.38
C GLU A 262 -1.57 -31.31 -8.38
N ILE A 263 -1.18 -30.03 -8.35
CA ILE A 263 -1.71 -29.01 -9.27
C ILE A 263 -1.03 -29.02 -10.65
N GLY A 264 -0.14 -29.98 -10.91
CA GLY A 264 0.53 -30.15 -12.20
C GLY A 264 1.70 -29.21 -12.44
N LEU A 265 2.37 -28.73 -11.38
CA LEU A 265 3.52 -27.81 -11.43
C LEU A 265 4.82 -28.41 -10.85
N ARG A 266 4.95 -29.75 -10.92
CA ARG A 266 6.12 -30.53 -10.47
C ARG A 266 7.47 -30.06 -11.02
N ASP A 267 7.49 -29.49 -12.21
CA ASP A 267 8.69 -28.94 -12.85
C ASP A 267 9.30 -27.74 -12.12
N LEU A 268 8.54 -27.09 -11.23
CA LEU A 268 9.08 -26.09 -10.32
C LEU A 268 9.82 -26.74 -9.14
N ILE A 269 9.52 -27.99 -8.79
CA ILE A 269 10.13 -28.78 -7.72
C ILE A 269 11.42 -29.46 -8.18
N ASP A 270 11.41 -30.07 -9.38
CA ASP A 270 12.49 -30.94 -9.90
C ASP A 270 13.88 -30.25 -9.91
N GLY A 271 13.91 -28.92 -9.96
CA GLY A 271 15.12 -28.10 -9.85
C GLY A 271 15.46 -27.64 -8.44
N HIS A 272 15.01 -28.32 -7.38
CA HIS A 272 15.05 -27.84 -5.99
C HIS A 272 14.54 -26.39 -5.89
N HIS A 273 13.33 -26.14 -6.40
CA HIS A 273 12.66 -24.83 -6.33
C HIS A 273 13.43 -23.66 -6.96
N ALA A 274 14.46 -23.91 -7.79
CA ALA A 274 15.33 -22.87 -8.34
C ALA A 274 14.57 -21.76 -9.08
N LYS A 275 13.49 -22.12 -9.79
CA LYS A 275 12.70 -21.16 -10.56
C LYS A 275 11.86 -20.24 -9.67
N ILE A 276 11.52 -20.64 -8.45
CA ILE A 276 10.59 -19.89 -7.58
C ILE A 276 11.24 -19.38 -6.29
N GLY A 277 12.41 -19.91 -5.91
CA GLY A 277 13.23 -19.42 -4.80
C GLY A 277 13.72 -20.55 -3.91
N ARG A 278 15.05 -20.64 -3.75
CA ARG A 278 15.73 -21.57 -2.83
C ARG A 278 16.04 -20.98 -1.46
N SER A 279 15.97 -19.66 -1.37
CA SER A 279 16.31 -18.89 -0.19
C SER A 279 15.16 -17.94 0.13
N VAL A 280 14.78 -17.86 1.39
CA VAL A 280 13.83 -16.87 1.91
C VAL A 280 14.44 -16.12 3.09
N ALA A 281 13.98 -14.91 3.35
CA ALA A 281 14.42 -14.15 4.51
C ALA A 281 13.30 -13.26 5.08
N PHE A 282 13.49 -12.81 6.33
CA PHE A 282 12.58 -11.84 6.95
C PHE A 282 12.63 -10.49 6.21
N PRO A 283 11.50 -9.78 6.13
CA PRO A 283 11.47 -8.41 5.61
C PRO A 283 12.54 -7.52 6.26
N GLY A 284 13.26 -6.74 5.46
CA GLY A 284 14.32 -5.86 5.95
C GLY A 284 15.69 -6.53 6.17
N HIS A 285 15.80 -7.87 6.02
CA HIS A 285 17.10 -8.53 6.00
C HIS A 285 18.00 -7.97 4.88
N PRO A 286 19.28 -7.65 5.12
CA PRO A 286 20.17 -7.13 4.08
C PRO A 286 20.49 -8.17 3.01
N LEU A 287 20.28 -7.81 1.74
CA LEU A 287 20.52 -8.67 0.59
C LEU A 287 21.92 -8.50 0.00
N GLY A 288 22.57 -9.62 -0.31
CA GLY A 288 23.88 -9.69 -0.95
C GLY A 288 24.91 -8.76 -0.31
N SER A 289 25.60 -7.99 -1.14
CA SER A 289 26.49 -6.91 -0.71
C SER A 289 25.85 -5.51 -0.87
N GLY A 290 24.52 -5.43 -0.90
CA GLY A 290 23.78 -4.21 -1.20
C GLY A 290 23.66 -3.90 -2.69
N LEU A 291 23.46 -2.63 -3.05
CA LEU A 291 23.31 -2.18 -4.44
C LEU A 291 24.50 -2.58 -5.31
N THR A 292 24.23 -3.23 -6.44
CA THR A 292 25.26 -3.50 -7.45
C THR A 292 25.77 -2.19 -8.07
N PRO A 293 27.01 -2.17 -8.61
CA PRO A 293 27.52 -0.98 -9.32
C PRO A 293 26.64 -0.53 -10.48
N VAL A 294 26.00 -1.48 -11.19
CA VAL A 294 25.08 -1.19 -12.31
C VAL A 294 23.82 -0.51 -11.78
N ALA A 295 23.14 -1.12 -10.81
CA ALA A 295 21.93 -0.55 -10.23
C ALA A 295 22.19 0.81 -9.56
N ALA A 296 23.30 0.96 -8.85
CA ALA A 296 23.70 2.23 -8.23
C ALA A 296 23.84 3.36 -9.27
N LYS A 297 24.53 3.09 -10.38
CA LYS A 297 24.66 4.06 -11.49
C LYS A 297 23.30 4.42 -12.10
N GLU A 298 22.44 3.44 -12.32
CA GLU A 298 21.11 3.64 -12.90
C GLU A 298 20.20 4.46 -11.97
N LEU A 299 20.24 4.20 -10.66
CA LEU A 299 19.48 4.91 -9.62
C LEU A 299 20.07 6.28 -9.27
N GLY A 300 21.34 6.55 -9.58
CA GLY A 300 22.04 7.76 -9.16
C GLY A 300 22.48 7.71 -7.69
N LEU A 301 22.83 6.52 -7.20
CA LEU A 301 23.21 6.21 -5.82
C LEU A 301 24.62 5.61 -5.77
N VAL A 302 25.07 5.22 -4.57
CA VAL A 302 26.38 4.59 -4.33
C VAL A 302 26.24 3.06 -4.28
N ALA A 303 27.21 2.36 -4.88
CA ALA A 303 27.28 0.91 -4.81
C ALA A 303 27.50 0.44 -3.36
N GLY A 304 26.92 -0.70 -3.00
CA GLY A 304 27.05 -1.28 -1.65
C GLY A 304 26.08 -0.70 -0.62
N ILE A 305 25.20 0.25 -0.98
CA ILE A 305 24.11 0.66 -0.08
C ILE A 305 23.27 -0.58 0.28
N PRO A 306 23.06 -0.88 1.58
CA PRO A 306 22.23 -1.99 2.01
C PRO A 306 20.81 -1.92 1.43
N VAL A 307 20.36 -3.06 0.90
CA VAL A 307 19.00 -3.22 0.37
C VAL A 307 18.28 -4.28 1.21
N GLY A 308 17.12 -3.93 1.76
CA GLY A 308 16.31 -4.85 2.53
C GLY A 308 15.51 -5.81 1.66
N VAL A 309 15.30 -7.04 2.15
CA VAL A 309 14.27 -7.96 1.64
C VAL A 309 12.92 -7.24 1.56
N SER A 310 12.25 -7.44 0.44
CA SER A 310 11.08 -6.66 0.01
C SER A 310 9.80 -6.99 0.79
N LEU A 311 8.75 -6.19 0.58
CA LEU A 311 7.37 -6.46 1.01
C LEU A 311 6.40 -6.23 -0.16
N ILE A 312 5.23 -6.86 -0.10
CA ILE A 312 4.07 -6.42 -0.90
C ILE A 312 3.61 -5.03 -0.42
N ASP A 313 3.14 -4.18 -1.33
CA ASP A 313 2.75 -2.78 -1.10
C ASP A 313 1.81 -2.59 0.10
N ALA A 314 0.75 -3.38 0.22
CA ALA A 314 -0.16 -3.32 1.35
C ALA A 314 0.57 -3.63 2.67
N HIS A 315 1.48 -4.60 2.66
CA HIS A 315 2.22 -5.04 3.85
C HIS A 315 3.23 -3.96 4.29
N ALA A 316 3.90 -3.31 3.33
CA ALA A 316 4.70 -2.12 3.62
C ALA A 316 3.84 -0.99 4.18
N GLY A 317 2.62 -0.78 3.67
CA GLY A 317 1.64 0.14 4.25
C GLY A 317 1.35 -0.16 5.72
N GLY A 318 1.18 -1.43 6.08
CA GLY A 318 1.03 -1.87 7.48
C GLY A 318 2.25 -1.59 8.34
N VAL A 319 3.45 -1.95 7.86
CA VAL A 319 4.72 -1.65 8.54
C VAL A 319 4.87 -0.14 8.79
N GLY A 320 4.51 0.68 7.81
CA GLY A 320 4.57 2.15 7.89
C GLY A 320 3.48 2.79 8.76
N VAL A 321 2.56 2.03 9.35
CA VAL A 321 1.53 2.61 10.25
C VAL A 321 1.32 1.91 11.56
N LEU A 322 1.50 0.59 11.68
CA LEU A 322 0.95 -0.21 12.79
C LEU A 322 1.49 0.18 14.20
N GLU A 323 2.64 0.86 14.24
CA GLU A 323 3.24 1.43 15.46
C GLU A 323 3.15 2.98 15.51
N SER A 324 2.28 3.60 14.71
CA SER A 324 1.97 5.04 14.78
C SER A 324 1.06 5.32 15.97
N VAL A 325 1.65 5.51 17.14
CA VAL A 325 0.92 5.65 18.42
C VAL A 325 1.01 7.08 18.96
N PRO A 326 -0.03 7.59 19.65
CA PRO A 326 0.05 8.89 20.32
C PRO A 326 1.10 8.88 21.45
N VAL A 327 1.80 10.00 21.63
CA VAL A 327 2.90 10.15 22.62
C VAL A 327 2.41 9.94 24.07
N GLN A 328 1.15 10.28 24.36
CA GLN A 328 0.56 10.06 25.68
C GLN A 328 0.43 8.57 26.03
N ASP A 329 0.29 7.71 25.03
CA ASP A 329 0.27 6.27 25.22
C ASP A 329 1.70 5.73 25.38
N SER A 330 2.68 6.25 24.61
CA SER A 330 4.07 5.75 24.59
C SER A 330 4.83 5.89 25.91
N ASP A 331 4.50 6.90 26.72
CA ASP A 331 5.20 7.21 27.99
C ASP A 331 4.47 6.68 29.24
N SER A 332 3.34 5.99 29.06
CA SER A 332 2.66 5.33 30.19
C SER A 332 3.48 4.13 30.69
N GLU A 333 3.72 4.03 32.01
CA GLU A 333 4.28 2.84 32.65
C GLU A 333 3.34 1.65 32.41
N GLY A 334 3.51 0.98 31.27
CA GLY A 334 2.53 0.03 30.76
C GLY A 334 2.40 -0.04 29.25
N PHE A 335 3.27 0.60 28.46
CA PHE A 335 3.33 0.39 27.00
C PHE A 335 3.63 -1.09 26.69
N ASN A 336 2.56 -1.87 26.65
CA ASN A 336 2.61 -3.31 26.56
C ASN A 336 3.04 -3.65 25.13
N LYS A 337 4.09 -4.47 24.99
CA LYS A 337 4.55 -4.99 23.68
C LYS A 337 3.41 -5.67 22.88
N GLU A 338 2.31 -6.01 23.55
CA GLU A 338 1.12 -6.62 22.98
C GLU A 338 0.10 -5.63 22.40
N MET A 339 0.26 -4.31 22.53
CA MET A 339 -0.73 -3.37 21.98
C MET A 339 -0.86 -3.47 20.46
N ILE A 340 0.19 -3.89 19.76
CA ILE A 340 0.15 -4.17 18.31
C ILE A 340 -0.90 -5.23 17.94
N LEU A 341 -1.22 -6.14 18.87
CA LEU A 341 -2.21 -7.22 18.70
C LEU A 341 -3.67 -6.73 18.70
N ASN A 342 -3.92 -5.53 19.23
CA ASN A 342 -5.25 -4.93 19.29
C ASN A 342 -5.50 -3.93 18.15
N ARG A 343 -4.57 -3.86 17.19
CA ARG A 343 -4.56 -2.90 16.10
C ARG A 343 -4.81 -3.60 14.77
N MET A 344 -5.53 -2.93 13.89
CA MET A 344 -5.67 -3.33 12.49
C MET A 344 -5.30 -2.16 11.57
N ALA A 345 -4.41 -2.41 10.62
CA ALA A 345 -4.10 -1.46 9.56
C ALA A 345 -5.14 -1.55 8.44
N LEU A 346 -5.68 -0.40 8.04
CA LEU A 346 -6.51 -0.19 6.85
C LEU A 346 -5.66 0.48 5.78
N VAL A 347 -5.23 -0.29 4.79
CA VAL A 347 -4.45 0.24 3.66
C VAL A 347 -5.42 0.57 2.53
N CYS A 348 -5.84 1.83 2.47
CA CYS A 348 -6.98 2.26 1.66
C CYS A 348 -6.53 2.83 0.30
N GLY A 349 -7.00 2.21 -0.79
CA GLY A 349 -6.76 2.65 -2.16
C GLY A 349 -7.95 2.31 -3.07
N THR A 350 -7.65 1.84 -4.28
CA THR A 350 -8.66 1.30 -5.22
C THR A 350 -9.47 0.18 -4.57
N SER A 351 -8.77 -0.69 -3.83
CA SER A 351 -9.28 -1.66 -2.86
C SER A 351 -8.75 -1.31 -1.47
N THR A 352 -9.24 -1.98 -0.43
CA THR A 352 -8.70 -1.83 0.94
C THR A 352 -8.26 -3.18 1.50
N CYS A 353 -7.05 -3.23 2.05
CA CYS A 353 -6.56 -4.38 2.81
C CYS A 353 -6.67 -4.12 4.32
N HIS A 354 -7.08 -5.15 5.05
CA HIS A 354 -7.30 -5.13 6.51
C HIS A 354 -6.31 -6.09 7.15
N MET A 355 -5.28 -5.54 7.80
CA MET A 355 -4.16 -6.34 8.29
C MET A 355 -4.04 -6.28 9.81
N ALA A 356 -4.06 -7.43 10.44
CA ALA A 356 -3.88 -7.58 11.89
C ALA A 356 -2.88 -8.69 12.18
N VAL A 357 -2.19 -8.60 13.31
CA VAL A 357 -1.18 -9.58 13.72
C VAL A 357 -1.60 -10.29 15.01
N SER A 358 -1.25 -11.57 15.13
CA SER A 358 -1.50 -12.40 16.32
C SER A 358 -0.26 -13.21 16.71
N ARG A 359 -0.17 -13.58 18.00
CA ARG A 359 0.80 -14.57 18.49
C ARG A 359 0.39 -15.99 18.11
N ASP A 360 -0.91 -16.22 18.14
CA ASP A 360 -1.50 -17.52 17.86
C ASP A 360 -1.87 -17.66 16.39
N LYS A 361 -1.92 -18.90 15.93
CA LYS A 361 -2.35 -19.27 14.59
C LYS A 361 -3.88 -19.21 14.52
N LEU A 362 -4.42 -18.11 14.00
CA LEU A 362 -5.88 -17.91 13.88
C LEU A 362 -6.36 -18.21 12.46
N PHE A 363 -7.10 -19.32 12.30
CA PHE A 363 -7.80 -19.62 11.05
C PHE A 363 -9.16 -18.97 11.05
N ILE A 364 -9.39 -18.07 10.10
CA ILE A 364 -10.59 -17.23 10.05
C ILE A 364 -11.24 -17.45 8.67
N PRO A 365 -12.42 -18.11 8.59
CA PRO A 365 -13.08 -18.38 7.32
C PRO A 365 -13.27 -17.10 6.49
N GLY A 366 -12.92 -17.16 5.20
CA GLY A 366 -13.05 -16.04 4.26
C GLY A 366 -12.07 -14.88 4.47
N VAL A 367 -11.04 -15.08 5.29
CA VAL A 367 -9.95 -14.12 5.51
C VAL A 367 -8.62 -14.84 5.24
N TRP A 368 -7.69 -14.18 4.54
CA TRP A 368 -6.40 -14.81 4.24
C TRP A 368 -5.49 -14.82 5.46
N GLY A 369 -4.56 -15.78 5.49
CA GLY A 369 -3.75 -16.10 6.65
C GLY A 369 -4.29 -17.32 7.41
N PRO A 370 -3.67 -17.68 8.54
CA PRO A 370 -2.61 -16.94 9.22
C PRO A 370 -1.24 -17.15 8.57
N PHE A 371 -0.58 -16.06 8.19
CA PHE A 371 0.72 -16.07 7.50
C PHE A 371 1.86 -15.74 8.47
N TRP A 372 2.71 -16.72 8.77
CA TRP A 372 3.82 -16.52 9.72
C TRP A 372 4.89 -15.58 9.15
N SER A 373 5.22 -14.54 9.92
CA SER A 373 6.28 -13.56 9.64
C SER A 373 6.17 -12.85 8.29
N ALA A 374 4.96 -12.77 7.73
CA ALA A 374 4.73 -12.21 6.40
C ALA A 374 4.70 -10.67 6.37
N MET A 375 4.59 -9.99 7.52
CA MET A 375 4.63 -8.53 7.62
C MET A 375 5.48 -8.07 8.79
N VAL A 376 5.11 -8.45 10.01
CA VAL A 376 5.91 -8.24 11.21
C VAL A 376 6.56 -9.58 11.55
N PRO A 377 7.91 -9.68 11.59
CA PRO A 377 8.60 -10.92 11.96
C PRO A 377 8.12 -11.46 13.31
N GLU A 378 8.02 -12.78 13.40
CA GLU A 378 7.59 -13.53 14.60
C GLU A 378 6.13 -13.32 15.03
N TYR A 379 5.28 -12.83 14.11
CA TYR A 379 3.82 -12.81 14.27
C TYR A 379 3.12 -13.54 13.12
N TRP A 380 1.91 -14.02 13.37
CA TRP A 380 0.99 -14.46 12.34
C TRP A 380 0.21 -13.26 11.81
N LEU A 381 0.17 -13.12 10.48
CA LEU A 381 -0.61 -12.09 9.80
C LEU A 381 -1.97 -12.64 9.38
N THR A 382 -3.02 -11.88 9.68
CA THR A 382 -4.36 -12.00 9.10
C THR A 382 -4.55 -10.89 8.07
N GLU A 383 -4.97 -11.24 6.85
CA GLU A 383 -5.14 -10.32 5.72
C GLU A 383 -6.57 -10.40 5.15
N GLY A 384 -7.46 -9.56 5.69
CA GLY A 384 -8.78 -9.31 5.10
C GLY A 384 -8.69 -8.32 3.94
N GLY A 385 -9.76 -8.20 3.17
CA GLY A 385 -9.85 -7.12 2.20
C GLY A 385 -11.23 -6.89 1.60
N GLN A 386 -11.39 -5.70 1.04
CA GLN A 386 -12.53 -5.30 0.22
C GLN A 386 -12.04 -5.01 -1.20
N SER A 387 -12.52 -5.79 -2.17
CA SER A 387 -12.01 -5.77 -3.56
C SER A 387 -12.23 -4.44 -4.29
N ALA A 388 -13.25 -3.67 -3.88
CA ALA A 388 -13.52 -2.34 -4.43
C ALA A 388 -13.92 -1.38 -3.31
N THR A 389 -13.11 -0.36 -3.07
CA THR A 389 -13.42 0.74 -2.13
C THR A 389 -13.32 2.07 -2.84
N GLY A 390 -12.10 2.52 -3.18
CA GLY A 390 -11.88 3.71 -4.01
C GLY A 390 -12.48 3.54 -5.40
N ALA A 391 -12.30 2.34 -6.01
CA ALA A 391 -12.94 2.01 -7.28
C ALA A 391 -14.47 2.07 -7.22
N LEU A 392 -15.07 1.70 -6.09
CA LEU A 392 -16.52 1.75 -5.92
C LEU A 392 -17.00 3.20 -5.82
N LEU A 393 -16.30 4.04 -5.05
CA LEU A 393 -16.60 5.47 -4.97
C LEU A 393 -16.49 6.14 -6.35
N ASP A 394 -15.39 5.88 -7.06
CA ASP A 394 -15.18 6.37 -8.41
C ASP A 394 -16.28 5.87 -9.36
N HIS A 395 -16.65 4.59 -9.28
CA HIS A 395 -17.72 4.02 -10.11
C HIS A 395 -19.06 4.71 -9.87
N ILE A 396 -19.46 4.93 -8.62
CA ILE A 396 -20.73 5.61 -8.28
C ILE A 396 -20.70 7.05 -8.78
N ILE A 397 -19.58 7.76 -8.60
CA ILE A 397 -19.42 9.15 -9.03
C ILE A 397 -19.42 9.27 -10.55
N GLN A 398 -18.66 8.44 -11.25
CA GLN A 398 -18.45 8.55 -12.69
C GLN A 398 -19.69 8.13 -13.51
N ASN A 399 -20.53 7.24 -12.98
CA ASN A 399 -21.74 6.79 -13.66
C ASN A 399 -22.97 7.66 -13.43
N HIS A 400 -22.86 8.73 -12.63
CA HIS A 400 -23.96 9.65 -12.39
C HIS A 400 -23.97 10.83 -13.37
N VAL A 401 -25.14 11.29 -13.81
CA VAL A 401 -25.27 12.37 -14.82
C VAL A 401 -24.64 13.70 -14.39
N ALA A 402 -24.58 13.97 -13.09
CA ALA A 402 -23.95 15.17 -12.52
C ALA A 402 -22.41 15.14 -12.53
N SER A 403 -21.79 13.99 -12.85
CA SER A 403 -20.33 13.80 -12.75
C SER A 403 -19.51 14.81 -13.55
N PRO A 404 -19.80 15.09 -14.84
CA PRO A 404 -18.99 16.02 -15.63
C PRO A 404 -19.03 17.45 -15.06
N HIS A 405 -20.17 17.87 -14.52
CA HIS A 405 -20.29 19.19 -13.90
C HIS A 405 -19.44 19.28 -12.62
N LEU A 406 -19.54 18.28 -11.74
CA LEU A 406 -18.74 18.21 -10.52
C LEU A 406 -17.24 18.15 -10.81
N ALA A 407 -16.82 17.38 -11.82
CA ALA A 407 -15.43 17.30 -12.23
C ALA A 407 -14.89 18.66 -12.70
N ASN A 408 -15.66 19.39 -13.52
CA ASN A 408 -15.29 20.74 -13.96
C ASN A 408 -15.21 21.73 -12.78
N ARG A 409 -16.14 21.65 -11.84
CA ARG A 409 -16.15 22.47 -10.62
C ARG A 409 -14.95 22.15 -9.73
N ALA A 410 -14.61 20.87 -9.54
CA ALA A 410 -13.42 20.43 -8.80
C ALA A 410 -12.13 20.97 -9.43
N ALA A 411 -11.99 20.82 -10.75
CA ALA A 411 -10.84 21.29 -11.50
C ALA A 411 -10.67 22.81 -11.40
N SER A 412 -11.76 23.59 -11.57
CA SER A 412 -11.71 25.06 -11.45
C SER A 412 -11.34 25.54 -10.05
N GLN A 413 -11.72 24.80 -9.01
CA GLN A 413 -11.40 25.11 -7.61
C GLN A 413 -10.07 24.49 -7.14
N LYS A 414 -9.45 23.63 -7.95
CA LYS A 414 -8.24 22.86 -7.60
C LYS A 414 -8.39 22.05 -6.30
N ILE A 415 -9.57 21.46 -6.12
CA ILE A 415 -9.88 20.55 -5.00
C ILE A 415 -10.33 19.20 -5.54
N SER A 416 -10.41 18.18 -4.67
CA SER A 416 -10.92 16.88 -5.09
C SER A 416 -12.45 16.92 -5.28
N VAL A 417 -12.97 16.00 -6.09
CA VAL A 417 -14.43 15.81 -6.22
C VAL A 417 -15.04 15.40 -4.86
N PHE A 418 -14.29 14.63 -4.06
CA PHE A 418 -14.69 14.27 -2.69
C PHE A 418 -14.90 15.51 -1.81
N ASP A 419 -14.01 16.51 -1.88
CA ASP A 419 -14.16 17.76 -1.11
C ASP A 419 -15.44 18.52 -1.50
N ILE A 420 -15.83 18.48 -2.78
CA ILE A 420 -17.10 19.08 -3.22
C ILE A 420 -18.28 18.31 -2.66
N LEU A 421 -18.29 16.98 -2.78
CA LEU A 421 -19.38 16.13 -2.30
C LEU A 421 -19.53 16.25 -0.78
N ASN A 422 -18.43 16.27 -0.03
CA ASN A 422 -18.43 16.48 1.41
C ASN A 422 -19.08 17.84 1.78
N LYS A 423 -18.70 18.93 1.10
CA LYS A 423 -19.32 20.26 1.32
C LYS A 423 -20.82 20.28 0.95
N LEU A 424 -21.21 19.57 -0.10
CA LEU A 424 -22.63 19.46 -0.47
C LEU A 424 -23.43 18.73 0.61
N LEU A 425 -22.87 17.67 1.21
CA LEU A 425 -23.49 16.97 2.34
C LEU A 425 -23.62 17.87 3.56
N GLU A 426 -22.57 18.61 3.93
CA GLU A 426 -22.61 19.57 5.04
C GLU A 426 -23.73 20.61 4.87
N ASN A 427 -23.91 21.14 3.66
CA ASN A 427 -25.01 22.08 3.37
C ASN A 427 -26.38 21.39 3.46
N LEU A 428 -26.50 20.17 2.94
CA LEU A 428 -27.75 19.39 2.99
C LEU A 428 -28.22 19.10 4.42
N VAL A 429 -27.29 18.88 5.36
CA VAL A 429 -27.64 18.73 6.79
C VAL A 429 -28.42 19.95 7.29
N VAL A 430 -27.96 21.16 6.93
CA VAL A 430 -28.61 22.41 7.33
C VAL A 430 -29.95 22.60 6.62
N ASP A 431 -29.96 22.42 5.30
CA ASP A 431 -31.14 22.65 4.46
C ASP A 431 -32.31 21.71 4.82
N LEU A 432 -32.00 20.44 5.08
CA LEU A 432 -32.99 19.42 5.44
C LEU A 432 -33.24 19.33 6.95
N LYS A 433 -32.51 20.09 7.76
CA LYS A 433 -32.53 20.01 9.24
C LYS A 433 -32.29 18.58 9.73
N SER A 434 -31.37 17.87 9.07
CA SER A 434 -30.99 16.51 9.46
C SER A 434 -30.36 16.55 10.86
N PRO A 435 -30.66 15.59 11.77
CA PRO A 435 -30.11 15.59 13.11
C PRO A 435 -28.58 15.43 13.15
N PHE A 436 -28.01 14.74 12.16
CA PHE A 436 -26.56 14.57 11.96
C PHE A 436 -26.29 14.17 10.50
N LEU A 437 -25.04 14.23 10.06
CA LEU A 437 -24.67 13.99 8.65
C LEU A 437 -25.05 12.58 8.17
N ALA A 438 -24.72 11.55 8.95
CA ALA A 438 -25.00 10.16 8.57
C ALA A 438 -26.48 9.86 8.30
N ALA A 439 -27.41 10.60 8.94
CA ALA A 439 -28.86 10.45 8.78
C ALA A 439 -29.39 10.87 7.41
N LEU A 440 -28.60 11.58 6.59
CA LEU A 440 -28.98 11.93 5.20
C LEU A 440 -29.24 10.72 4.31
N THR A 441 -28.87 9.51 4.74
CA THR A 441 -29.02 8.25 4.00
C THR A 441 -30.04 7.31 4.65
N GLU A 442 -31.00 7.85 5.42
CA GLU A 442 -31.96 7.03 6.17
C GLU A 442 -32.73 6.05 5.27
N ASP A 443 -33.06 6.46 4.05
CA ASP A 443 -33.79 5.67 3.07
C ASP A 443 -32.90 5.02 1.98
N ILE A 444 -31.58 5.26 2.01
CA ILE A 444 -30.64 4.74 0.99
C ILE A 444 -29.64 3.77 1.60
N HIS A 445 -29.65 2.52 1.13
CA HIS A 445 -28.79 1.45 1.62
C HIS A 445 -28.04 0.81 0.46
N ILE A 446 -26.76 0.49 0.69
CA ILE A 446 -25.89 -0.10 -0.33
C ILE A 446 -25.23 -1.35 0.23
N LEU A 447 -25.30 -2.44 -0.54
CA LEU A 447 -24.40 -3.59 -0.42
C LEU A 447 -23.23 -3.36 -1.40
N PRO A 448 -21.97 -3.26 -0.93
CA PRO A 448 -20.85 -2.75 -1.72
C PRO A 448 -20.16 -3.83 -2.59
N ASP A 449 -20.69 -5.05 -2.66
CA ASP A 449 -20.06 -6.19 -3.35
C ASP A 449 -20.16 -6.12 -4.89
N PHE A 450 -19.91 -4.94 -5.48
CA PHE A 450 -19.93 -4.70 -6.94
C PHE A 450 -18.88 -5.53 -7.68
N HIS A 451 -17.84 -5.98 -6.98
CA HIS A 451 -16.79 -6.84 -7.48
C HIS A 451 -16.64 -8.13 -6.64
N GLY A 452 -17.78 -8.67 -6.18
CA GLY A 452 -17.80 -9.79 -5.24
C GLY A 452 -17.39 -9.39 -3.82
N ASN A 453 -17.51 -10.33 -2.89
CA ASN A 453 -17.05 -10.17 -1.52
C ASN A 453 -15.79 -11.00 -1.27
N ARG A 454 -14.65 -10.33 -1.04
CA ARG A 454 -13.41 -11.01 -0.63
C ARG A 454 -13.49 -11.49 0.81
N SER A 455 -13.78 -10.57 1.75
CA SER A 455 -13.86 -10.87 3.18
C SER A 455 -15.06 -10.20 3.84
N PRO A 456 -15.66 -10.83 4.86
CA PRO A 456 -15.35 -12.18 5.37
C PRO A 456 -16.16 -13.29 4.68
N ILE A 457 -17.04 -12.98 3.72
CA ILE A 457 -17.95 -13.98 3.14
C ILE A 457 -17.23 -14.88 2.13
N SER A 458 -16.25 -14.36 1.39
CA SER A 458 -15.54 -15.10 0.33
C SER A 458 -16.49 -15.60 -0.77
N ASP A 459 -17.37 -14.71 -1.25
CA ASP A 459 -18.30 -14.97 -2.35
C ASP A 459 -17.97 -14.07 -3.55
N PRO A 460 -17.17 -14.56 -4.53
CA PRO A 460 -16.84 -13.79 -5.74
C PRO A 460 -18.06 -13.56 -6.65
N LYS A 461 -19.17 -14.29 -6.42
CA LYS A 461 -20.42 -14.13 -7.19
C LYS A 461 -21.36 -13.11 -6.56
N ALA A 462 -21.05 -12.58 -5.37
CA ALA A 462 -21.80 -11.51 -4.75
C ALA A 462 -21.87 -10.29 -5.69
N LYS A 463 -23.00 -9.59 -5.65
CA LYS A 463 -23.28 -8.41 -6.47
C LYS A 463 -23.69 -7.23 -5.60
N GLY A 464 -23.37 -6.04 -6.09
CA GLY A 464 -23.80 -4.79 -5.47
C GLY A 464 -25.31 -4.62 -5.51
N VAL A 465 -25.86 -3.97 -4.49
CA VAL A 465 -27.28 -3.59 -4.41
C VAL A 465 -27.35 -2.13 -3.99
N ILE A 466 -28.15 -1.33 -4.68
CA ILE A 466 -28.54 0.01 -4.25
C ILE A 466 -30.05 -0.01 -4.01
N TYR A 467 -30.45 0.21 -2.76
CA TYR A 467 -31.85 0.24 -2.33
C TYR A 467 -32.23 1.68 -1.97
N GLY A 468 -33.45 2.09 -2.33
CA GLY A 468 -33.97 3.44 -2.03
C GLY A 468 -33.80 4.48 -3.15
N LEU A 469 -33.63 4.04 -4.40
CA LEU A 469 -33.49 4.96 -5.54
C LEU A 469 -34.81 5.71 -5.84
N THR A 470 -34.67 6.98 -6.19
CA THR A 470 -35.76 7.84 -6.69
C THR A 470 -35.45 8.27 -8.14
N LEU A 471 -36.32 9.12 -8.73
CA LEU A 471 -36.06 9.73 -10.04
C LEU A 471 -35.17 10.98 -9.97
N ASP A 472 -34.65 11.34 -8.79
CA ASP A 472 -33.75 12.48 -8.67
C ASP A 472 -32.38 12.17 -9.30
N THR A 473 -31.90 13.09 -10.12
CA THR A 473 -30.60 13.02 -10.78
C THR A 473 -29.74 14.25 -10.48
N SER A 474 -30.07 14.97 -9.40
CA SER A 474 -29.39 16.18 -8.96
C SER A 474 -27.99 15.90 -8.38
N GLU A 475 -27.19 16.95 -8.20
CA GLU A 475 -25.94 16.86 -7.44
C GLU A 475 -26.16 16.47 -5.98
N GLN A 476 -27.32 16.83 -5.40
CA GLN A 476 -27.68 16.47 -4.03
C GLN A 476 -27.91 14.96 -3.93
N GLN A 477 -28.61 14.37 -4.89
CA GLN A 477 -28.78 12.92 -4.91
C GLN A 477 -27.45 12.18 -5.08
N LEU A 478 -26.54 12.70 -5.91
CA LEU A 478 -25.21 12.11 -6.04
C LEU A 478 -24.41 12.19 -4.73
N SER A 479 -24.48 13.31 -4.00
CA SER A 479 -23.77 13.42 -2.73
C SER A 479 -24.31 12.45 -1.68
N ILE A 480 -25.64 12.23 -1.64
CA ILE A 480 -26.26 11.21 -0.77
C ILE A 480 -25.85 9.79 -1.20
N LEU A 481 -25.86 9.46 -2.50
CA LEU A 481 -25.39 8.15 -2.99
C LEU A 481 -23.91 7.91 -2.64
N TYR A 482 -23.08 8.93 -2.77
CA TYR A 482 -21.68 8.89 -2.36
C TYR A 482 -21.55 8.63 -0.85
N LEU A 483 -22.30 9.34 0.00
CA LEU A 483 -22.31 9.09 1.45
C LEU A 483 -22.75 7.66 1.78
N ALA A 484 -23.83 7.18 1.15
CA ALA A 484 -24.31 5.81 1.35
C ALA A 484 -23.26 4.78 0.92
N THR A 485 -22.46 5.09 -0.09
CA THR A 485 -21.35 4.24 -0.55
C THR A 485 -20.20 4.23 0.45
N VAL A 486 -19.82 5.40 0.98
CA VAL A 486 -18.83 5.51 2.08
C VAL A 486 -19.26 4.67 3.27
N GLN A 487 -20.53 4.78 3.68
CA GLN A 487 -21.09 4.01 4.78
C GLN A 487 -21.11 2.51 4.48
N ALA A 488 -21.49 2.09 3.27
CA ALA A 488 -21.48 0.69 2.86
C ALA A 488 -20.08 0.06 2.94
N ILE A 489 -19.05 0.80 2.50
CA ILE A 489 -17.65 0.37 2.64
C ILE A 489 -17.29 0.23 4.12
N ALA A 490 -17.67 1.19 4.96
CA ALA A 490 -17.45 1.13 6.40
C ALA A 490 -18.19 -0.02 7.09
N TYR A 491 -19.43 -0.34 6.70
CA TYR A 491 -20.16 -1.52 7.18
C TYR A 491 -19.46 -2.83 6.80
N GLY A 492 -18.89 -2.91 5.59
CA GLY A 492 -18.04 -4.03 5.20
C GLY A 492 -16.78 -4.13 6.06
N THR A 493 -16.14 -3.01 6.39
CA THR A 493 -15.01 -3.00 7.34
C THR A 493 -15.43 -3.45 8.74
N ARG A 494 -16.57 -2.95 9.25
CA ARG A 494 -17.12 -3.40 10.54
C ARG A 494 -17.34 -4.90 10.55
N HIS A 495 -17.89 -5.46 9.47
CA HIS A 495 -18.10 -6.89 9.34
C HIS A 495 -16.77 -7.67 9.42
N ILE A 496 -15.72 -7.20 8.74
CA ILE A 496 -14.39 -7.83 8.82
C ILE A 496 -13.83 -7.76 10.25
N VAL A 497 -13.92 -6.59 10.92
CA VAL A 497 -13.41 -6.41 12.29
C VAL A 497 -14.15 -7.31 13.28
N GLU A 498 -15.49 -7.32 13.25
CA GLU A 498 -16.31 -8.18 14.12
C GLU A 498 -16.03 -9.66 13.87
N HIS A 499 -15.89 -10.06 12.59
CA HIS A 499 -15.57 -11.43 12.22
C HIS A 499 -14.20 -11.85 12.74
N CYS A 500 -13.16 -11.03 12.55
CA CYS A 500 -11.83 -11.29 13.09
C CYS A 500 -11.84 -11.39 14.62
N ASN A 501 -12.54 -10.48 15.30
CA ASN A 501 -12.64 -10.50 16.77
C ASN A 501 -13.37 -11.74 17.29
N SER A 502 -14.41 -12.20 16.60
CA SER A 502 -15.11 -13.45 16.95
C SER A 502 -14.24 -14.71 16.78
N HIS A 503 -13.11 -14.61 16.07
CA HIS A 503 -12.16 -15.70 15.83
C HIS A 503 -10.80 -15.50 16.53
N GLY A 504 -10.74 -14.67 17.57
CA GLY A 504 -9.60 -14.61 18.50
C GLY A 504 -8.80 -13.31 18.49
N HIS A 505 -8.99 -12.44 17.49
CA HIS A 505 -8.44 -11.08 17.56
C HIS A 505 -9.14 -10.24 18.63
N LYS A 506 -8.50 -9.14 19.05
CA LYS A 506 -9.05 -8.17 20.00
C LYS A 506 -8.89 -6.73 19.49
N ILE A 507 -9.20 -6.55 18.22
CA ILE A 507 -9.07 -5.28 17.51
C ILE A 507 -9.99 -4.25 18.15
N ASN A 508 -9.39 -3.16 18.64
CA ASN A 508 -10.10 -2.03 19.24
C ASN A 508 -9.58 -0.68 18.72
N THR A 509 -8.58 -0.68 17.86
CA THR A 509 -7.97 0.52 17.26
C THR A 509 -7.65 0.24 15.80
N LEU A 510 -7.98 1.16 14.91
CA LEU A 510 -7.66 1.07 13.50
C LEU A 510 -6.59 2.12 13.14
N LEU A 511 -5.74 1.80 12.16
CA LEU A 511 -4.75 2.72 11.62
C LEU A 511 -4.94 2.81 10.12
N ALA A 512 -5.29 3.98 9.61
CA ALA A 512 -5.63 4.15 8.20
C ALA A 512 -4.53 4.88 7.42
N CYS A 513 -4.20 4.37 6.24
CA CYS A 513 -3.31 5.04 5.30
C CYS A 513 -3.80 4.91 3.86
N GLY A 514 -3.08 5.54 2.94
CA GLY A 514 -3.41 5.55 1.52
C GLY A 514 -4.34 6.70 1.13
N GLY A 515 -4.79 6.71 -0.13
CA GLY A 515 -5.44 7.86 -0.74
C GLY A 515 -6.77 8.23 -0.08
N LEU A 516 -7.59 7.23 0.25
CA LEU A 516 -8.90 7.45 0.89
C LEU A 516 -8.78 7.95 2.33
N ALA A 517 -7.65 7.69 3.00
CA ALA A 517 -7.43 8.18 4.37
C ALA A 517 -7.30 9.72 4.45
N LYS A 518 -7.13 10.40 3.30
CA LYS A 518 -7.15 11.86 3.19
C LYS A 518 -8.56 12.45 3.21
N ASN A 519 -9.59 11.62 3.03
CA ASN A 519 -10.99 12.04 3.03
C ASN A 519 -11.54 11.98 4.47
N SER A 520 -11.73 13.15 5.08
CA SER A 520 -12.17 13.26 6.47
C SER A 520 -13.53 12.60 6.73
N LEU A 521 -14.48 12.75 5.81
CA LEU A 521 -15.80 12.12 5.91
C LEU A 521 -15.66 10.59 5.90
N PHE A 522 -14.84 10.05 4.99
CA PHE A 522 -14.59 8.61 4.93
C PHE A 522 -14.08 8.08 6.27
N ILE A 523 -13.11 8.74 6.87
CA ILE A 523 -12.51 8.30 8.15
C ILE A 523 -13.46 8.49 9.32
N GLN A 524 -14.22 9.58 9.38
CA GLN A 524 -15.21 9.79 10.45
C GLN A 524 -16.33 8.74 10.40
N GLU A 525 -16.91 8.47 9.23
CA GLU A 525 -17.96 7.44 9.09
C GLU A 525 -17.42 6.05 9.45
N HIS A 526 -16.16 5.72 9.13
CA HIS A 526 -15.55 4.46 9.57
C HIS A 526 -15.43 4.40 11.10
N ALA A 527 -14.97 5.48 11.75
CA ALA A 527 -14.86 5.53 13.21
C ALA A 527 -16.23 5.35 13.87
N ASP A 528 -17.25 6.07 13.39
CA ASP A 528 -18.62 6.04 13.91
C ASP A 528 -19.28 4.66 13.74
N ILE A 529 -19.12 4.04 12.56
CA ILE A 529 -19.75 2.75 12.22
C ILE A 529 -19.11 1.59 12.99
N ILE A 530 -17.77 1.57 13.07
CA ILE A 530 -17.02 0.47 13.69
C ILE A 530 -16.99 0.64 15.22
N GLY A 531 -17.11 1.88 15.71
CA GLY A 531 -17.09 2.20 17.13
C GLY A 531 -15.68 2.12 17.75
N CYS A 532 -14.64 2.32 16.94
CA CYS A 532 -13.23 2.29 17.37
C CYS A 532 -12.51 3.58 16.94
N PRO A 533 -11.52 4.07 17.70
CA PRO A 533 -10.65 5.15 17.25
C PRO A 533 -9.86 4.74 16.00
N ILE A 534 -9.71 5.70 15.09
CA ILE A 534 -8.87 5.58 13.90
C ILE A 534 -7.69 6.53 14.01
N ILE A 535 -6.48 5.99 13.95
CA ILE A 535 -5.25 6.76 13.95
C ILE A 535 -4.79 6.99 12.52
N LEU A 536 -4.57 8.26 12.17
CA LEU A 536 -3.91 8.68 10.95
C LEU A 536 -2.44 8.93 11.26
N PRO A 537 -1.49 8.34 10.50
CA PRO A 537 -0.07 8.55 10.70
C PRO A 537 0.32 10.00 10.37
N ARG A 538 1.41 10.49 10.96
CA ARG A 538 2.00 11.80 10.64
C ARG A 538 2.38 11.86 9.16
N GLU A 539 2.99 10.80 8.66
CA GLU A 539 3.38 10.69 7.26
C GLU A 539 2.29 10.02 6.42
N SER A 540 1.72 10.80 5.49
CA SER A 540 0.67 10.32 4.60
C SER A 540 1.16 9.30 3.55
N GLU A 541 2.47 9.26 3.26
CA GLU A 541 3.08 8.30 2.31
C GLU A 541 3.56 7.03 3.05
N SER A 542 2.64 6.35 3.75
CA SER A 542 2.98 5.27 4.67
C SER A 542 3.57 4.03 4.00
N VAL A 543 3.21 3.75 2.75
CA VAL A 543 3.82 2.64 1.97
C VAL A 543 5.30 2.92 1.69
N LEU A 544 5.63 4.16 1.31
CA LEU A 544 7.02 4.59 1.12
C LEU A 544 7.79 4.58 2.44
N LEU A 545 7.16 4.99 3.55
CA LEU A 545 7.77 4.90 4.88
C LEU A 545 8.04 3.44 5.27
N GLY A 546 7.10 2.54 5.05
CA GLY A 546 7.28 1.10 5.25
C GLY A 546 8.46 0.53 4.48
N ALA A 547 8.62 0.91 3.21
CA ALA A 547 9.79 0.53 2.42
C ALA A 547 11.10 1.13 2.97
N ALA A 548 11.09 2.40 3.41
CA ALA A 548 12.26 3.03 4.02
C ALA A 548 12.66 2.36 5.36
N ILE A 549 11.68 1.89 6.14
CA ILE A 549 11.90 1.10 7.36
C ILE A 549 12.69 -0.19 7.03
N LEU A 550 12.35 -0.90 5.95
CA LEU A 550 13.14 -2.06 5.50
C LEU A 550 14.59 -1.69 5.21
N GLY A 551 14.82 -0.55 4.55
CA GLY A 551 16.16 -0.02 4.29
C GLY A 551 16.92 0.32 5.58
N ALA A 552 16.25 0.87 6.59
CA ALA A 552 16.85 1.19 7.88
C ALA A 552 17.30 -0.05 8.67
N VAL A 553 16.50 -1.13 8.61
CA VAL A 553 16.86 -2.43 9.19
C VAL A 553 18.03 -3.06 8.44
N ALA A 554 18.00 -3.05 7.10
CA ALA A 554 19.10 -3.57 6.27
C ALA A 554 20.41 -2.82 6.52
N ALA A 555 20.33 -1.51 6.77
CA ALA A 555 21.47 -0.66 7.16
C ALA A 555 21.98 -0.93 8.58
N ARG A 556 21.34 -1.84 9.33
CA ARG A 556 21.62 -2.17 10.73
C ARG A 556 21.53 -0.96 11.67
N LYS A 557 20.74 0.05 11.29
CA LYS A 557 20.40 1.16 12.19
C LYS A 557 19.53 0.69 13.35
N TYR A 558 18.64 -0.27 13.06
CA TYR A 558 17.77 -0.92 14.03
C TYR A 558 18.00 -2.43 13.99
N SER A 559 17.85 -3.09 15.13
CA SER A 559 18.10 -4.53 15.26
C SER A 559 16.94 -5.40 14.77
N THR A 560 15.72 -4.84 14.76
CA THR A 560 14.49 -5.50 14.34
C THR A 560 13.61 -4.51 13.57
N LEU A 561 12.71 -5.03 12.75
CA LEU A 561 11.69 -4.28 12.04
C LEU A 561 10.76 -3.58 13.03
N GLN A 562 10.40 -4.25 14.14
CA GLN A 562 9.54 -3.62 15.13
C GLN A 562 10.21 -2.41 15.81
N ASP A 563 11.52 -2.47 16.10
CA ASP A 563 12.25 -1.32 16.64
C ASP A 563 12.27 -0.15 15.64
N ALA A 564 12.50 -0.45 14.35
CA ALA A 564 12.47 0.56 13.29
C ALA A 564 11.08 1.16 13.11
N MET A 565 10.03 0.34 13.14
CA MET A 565 8.63 0.79 13.10
C MET A 565 8.33 1.75 14.24
N LYS A 566 8.71 1.44 15.48
CA LYS A 566 8.48 2.32 16.63
C LYS A 566 9.23 3.65 16.54
N ALA A 567 10.43 3.65 15.96
CA ALA A 567 11.26 4.84 15.86
C ALA A 567 10.87 5.77 14.70
N LEU A 568 10.40 5.20 13.58
CA LEU A 568 10.13 5.93 12.35
C LEU A 568 8.64 6.24 12.15
N ASN A 569 7.74 5.43 12.72
CA ASN A 569 6.31 5.74 12.73
C ASN A 569 5.99 6.81 13.78
N SER A 570 4.93 7.57 13.53
CA SER A 570 4.43 8.58 14.47
C SER A 570 2.96 8.78 14.20
N ALA A 571 2.15 8.83 15.26
CA ALA A 571 0.76 9.28 15.13
C ALA A 571 0.73 10.75 14.66
N GLY A 572 -0.22 11.06 13.80
CA GLY A 572 -0.54 12.42 13.37
C GLY A 572 -1.82 12.90 14.04
N GLN A 573 -2.94 12.24 13.73
CA GLN A 573 -4.27 12.58 14.25
C GLN A 573 -5.00 11.32 14.72
N VAL A 574 -5.79 11.45 15.79
CA VAL A 574 -6.71 10.41 16.25
C VAL A 574 -8.13 10.89 16.02
N ILE A 575 -8.91 10.11 15.27
CA ILE A 575 -10.33 10.33 15.01
C ILE A 575 -11.11 9.39 15.92
N TYR A 576 -11.97 9.96 16.76
CA TYR A 576 -12.80 9.20 17.67
C TYR A 576 -14.21 9.03 17.08
N PRO A 577 -14.88 7.91 17.40
CA PRO A 577 -16.31 7.78 17.13
C PRO A 577 -17.10 8.89 17.81
N SER A 578 -18.21 9.29 17.19
CA SER A 578 -19.16 10.25 17.74
C SER A 578 -19.61 9.84 19.14
N THR A 579 -19.66 10.84 20.04
CA THR A 579 -20.16 10.66 21.41
C THR A 579 -21.68 10.73 21.50
N ASP A 580 -22.37 11.12 20.42
CA ASP A 580 -23.83 11.10 20.38
C ASP A 580 -24.35 9.65 20.23
N PRO A 581 -25.06 9.09 21.23
CA PRO A 581 -25.57 7.72 21.17
C PRO A 581 -26.53 7.48 19.99
N LYS A 582 -27.18 8.53 19.46
CA LYS A 582 -28.07 8.40 18.30
C LYS A 582 -27.32 7.99 17.03
N VAL A 583 -26.09 8.48 16.85
CA VAL A 583 -25.26 8.14 15.68
C VAL A 583 -24.92 6.65 15.70
N LYS A 584 -24.51 6.13 16.86
CA LYS A 584 -24.26 4.69 17.02
C LYS A 584 -25.52 3.85 16.76
N LEU A 585 -26.65 4.21 17.39
CA LEU A 585 -27.92 3.49 17.19
C LEU A 585 -28.35 3.47 15.72
N TYR A 586 -28.16 4.59 15.01
CA TYR A 586 -28.44 4.68 13.58
C TYR A 586 -27.57 3.73 12.75
N HIS A 587 -26.26 3.73 12.98
CA HIS A 587 -25.36 2.84 12.26
C HIS A 587 -25.56 1.37 12.62
N ASP A 588 -25.94 1.04 13.86
CA ASP A 588 -26.30 -0.34 14.23
C ASP A 588 -27.55 -0.81 13.46
N ALA A 589 -28.57 0.05 13.30
CA ALA A 589 -29.74 -0.26 12.49
C ALA A 589 -29.39 -0.42 11.00
N LYS A 590 -28.57 0.48 10.44
CA LYS A 590 -28.13 0.35 9.04
C LYS A 590 -27.21 -0.84 8.80
N TYR A 591 -26.40 -1.23 9.79
CA TYR A 591 -25.58 -2.42 9.71
C TYR A 591 -26.44 -3.69 9.65
N GLN A 592 -27.53 -3.76 10.43
CA GLN A 592 -28.50 -4.86 10.30
C GLN A 592 -29.05 -4.94 8.87
N ILE A 593 -29.51 -3.82 8.30
CA ILE A 593 -30.02 -3.77 6.92
C ILE A 593 -28.95 -4.20 5.92
N PHE A 594 -27.71 -3.73 6.08
CA PHE A 594 -26.57 -4.14 5.25
C PHE A 594 -26.38 -5.67 5.24
N ARG A 595 -26.51 -6.34 6.39
CA ARG A 595 -26.43 -7.81 6.49
C ARG A 595 -27.63 -8.47 5.81
N GLU A 596 -28.84 -7.96 6.01
CA GLU A 596 -30.07 -8.47 5.40
C GLU A 596 -30.04 -8.40 3.86
N LEU A 597 -29.45 -7.35 3.28
CA LEU A 597 -29.33 -7.21 1.82
C LEU A 597 -28.52 -8.37 1.19
N TYR A 598 -27.50 -8.87 1.87
CA TYR A 598 -26.74 -10.03 1.40
C TYR A 598 -27.57 -11.32 1.46
N GLU A 599 -28.26 -11.57 2.56
CA GLU A 599 -29.14 -12.73 2.73
C GLU A 599 -30.28 -12.74 1.70
N GLN A 600 -30.87 -11.56 1.43
CA GLN A 600 -31.89 -11.40 0.41
C GLN A 600 -31.34 -11.76 -0.98
N GLN A 601 -30.11 -11.33 -1.30
CA GLN A 601 -29.47 -11.67 -2.55
C GLN A 601 -29.27 -13.20 -2.71
N LEU A 602 -28.86 -13.90 -1.66
CA LEU A 602 -28.72 -15.37 -1.67
C LEU A 602 -30.08 -16.05 -1.94
N SER A 603 -31.14 -15.59 -1.28
CA SER A 603 -32.49 -16.08 -1.50
C SER A 603 -32.94 -15.89 -2.96
N HIS A 604 -32.73 -14.71 -3.54
CA HIS A 604 -33.06 -14.42 -4.93
C HIS A 604 -32.27 -15.29 -5.92
N ARG A 605 -30.98 -15.49 -5.68
CA ARG A 605 -30.14 -16.40 -6.50
C ARG A 605 -30.68 -17.83 -6.48
N SER A 606 -31.10 -18.32 -5.31
CA SER A 606 -31.72 -19.65 -5.16
C SER A 606 -33.07 -19.76 -5.87
N ILE A 607 -33.91 -18.72 -5.83
CA ILE A 607 -35.18 -18.68 -6.59
C ILE A 607 -34.91 -18.80 -8.09
N MET A 608 -33.96 -18.02 -8.62
CA MET A 608 -33.63 -18.05 -10.04
C MET A 608 -32.99 -19.37 -10.46
N ALA A 609 -32.10 -19.94 -9.65
CA ALA A 609 -31.51 -21.25 -9.93
C ALA A 609 -32.58 -22.35 -10.06
N ARG A 610 -33.58 -22.36 -9.16
CA ARG A 610 -34.72 -23.29 -9.24
C ARG A 610 -35.63 -23.06 -10.43
N ALA A 611 -35.75 -21.83 -10.92
CA ALA A 611 -36.55 -21.53 -12.10
C ALA A 611 -35.85 -21.93 -13.41
N LEU A 612 -34.52 -22.08 -13.37
CA LEU A 612 -33.69 -22.46 -14.52
C LEU A 612 -33.30 -23.95 -14.54
N SER A 613 -33.47 -24.66 -13.42
CA SER A 613 -33.34 -26.12 -13.30
C SER A 613 -34.59 -26.82 -13.80
#